data_AF-A0A937XDS2-F1
#
_entry.id   AF-A0A937XDS2-F1
#
_cell.length_a   1.000
_cell.length_b   1.000
_cell.length_c   1.000
_cell.angle_alpha   90.00
_cell.angle_beta   90.00
_cell.angle_gamma   90.00
#
_symmetry.space_group_name_H-M   'P 1'
#
loop_
_entity.id
_entity.type
_entity.pdbx_description
1 polymer ?
#
loop_
_entity_poly.entity_id
_entity_poly.type
_entity_poly.pdbx_seq_one_letter_code
_entity_poly.pdbx_strand_id
1 'polypeptide(L)'
;MIFLLLLAATGPLDSLYLAGDYERVAELTPLVLADSARSAADSSAVNQTYAFALVALGRADEAAAVFRRLLLEHPNLTLDPEAVSPKIRAVFEAVKAQTALPTPPPTPVLAETVYLRQSVPLSVIVPGLRQMQTGRPAAGYALAGATALSLAGLVLSHFAYNDARADYLQASSPQDIADRHQDANNWSHARIVLSGTSVAFWLVGLISALRSP
;
A
#
# COMPACT_ATOMS: atom_id res chain seq x y z
N MET A 1 12.14 -20.07 -16.54
CA MET A 1 12.69 -18.71 -16.66
C MET A 1 11.93 -18.00 -17.77
N ILE A 2 11.12 -17.00 -17.43
CA ILE A 2 10.30 -16.28 -18.41
C ILE A 2 11.19 -15.19 -19.02
N PHE A 3 11.59 -15.37 -20.28
CA PHE A 3 12.18 -14.34 -21.12
C PHE A 3 11.10 -13.31 -21.43
N LEU A 4 11.21 -12.11 -20.84
CA LEU A 4 10.32 -11.00 -21.16
C LEU A 4 10.95 -10.12 -22.24
N LEU A 5 10.80 -10.56 -23.48
CA LEU A 5 10.78 -9.67 -24.64
C LEU A 5 9.41 -8.97 -24.62
N LEU A 6 9.30 -7.89 -23.85
CA LEU A 6 8.13 -7.02 -23.94
C LEU A 6 8.34 -6.13 -25.17
N LEU A 7 7.89 -6.64 -26.32
CA LEU A 7 7.53 -5.83 -27.48
C LEU A 7 6.26 -5.03 -27.12
N ALA A 8 6.35 -4.14 -26.13
CA ALA A 8 5.28 -3.20 -25.81
C ALA A 8 5.29 -2.11 -26.90
N ALA A 9 4.11 -1.69 -27.37
CA ALA A 9 3.96 -0.82 -28.52
C ALA A 9 4.51 0.61 -28.26
N THR A 10 5.81 0.77 -28.44
CA THR A 10 6.57 2.02 -28.62
C THR A 10 6.24 2.73 -29.94
N GLY A 11 5.53 2.04 -30.85
CA GLY A 11 4.94 2.57 -32.08
C GLY A 11 5.92 3.44 -32.89
N PRO A 12 5.68 4.75 -33.01
CA PRO A 12 6.50 5.64 -33.81
C PRO A 12 7.92 5.86 -33.25
N LEU A 13 8.13 5.76 -31.92
CA LEU A 13 9.43 6.06 -31.32
C LEU A 13 10.50 5.02 -31.67
N ASP A 14 10.14 3.74 -31.72
CA ASP A 14 11.10 2.70 -32.11
C ASP A 14 11.47 2.80 -33.59
N SER A 15 10.51 3.17 -34.44
CA SER A 15 10.81 3.41 -35.86
C SER A 15 11.80 4.57 -36.04
N LEU A 16 11.66 5.64 -35.25
CA LEU A 16 12.59 6.77 -35.24
C LEU A 16 13.96 6.38 -34.67
N TYR A 17 13.98 5.61 -33.58
CA TYR A 17 15.21 5.12 -32.96
C TYR A 17 16.00 4.22 -33.93
N LEU A 18 15.32 3.27 -34.60
CA LEU A 18 15.94 2.39 -35.60
C LEU A 18 16.37 3.14 -36.86
N ALA A 19 15.69 4.23 -37.21
CA ALA A 19 16.10 5.14 -38.28
C ALA A 19 17.30 6.03 -37.88
N GLY A 20 17.73 6.00 -36.62
CA GLY A 20 18.82 6.82 -36.09
C GLY A 20 18.43 8.27 -35.76
N ASP A 21 17.13 8.60 -35.77
CA ASP A 21 16.61 9.93 -35.47
C ASP A 21 16.44 10.11 -33.95
N TYR A 22 17.57 10.10 -33.26
CA TYR A 22 17.61 10.12 -31.79
C TYR A 22 17.15 11.46 -31.22
N GLU A 23 17.41 12.57 -31.91
CA GLU A 23 16.89 13.90 -31.57
C GLU A 23 15.37 13.90 -31.52
N ARG A 24 14.72 13.34 -32.56
CA ARG A 24 13.26 13.31 -32.62
C ARG A 24 12.66 12.38 -31.57
N VAL A 25 13.32 11.26 -31.26
CA VAL A 25 12.95 10.42 -30.12
C VAL A 25 12.99 11.24 -28.83
N ALA A 26 14.08 11.99 -28.58
CA ALA A 26 14.24 12.75 -27.36
C ALA A 26 13.21 13.89 -27.20
N GLU A 27 12.81 14.52 -28.30
CA GLU A 27 11.79 15.58 -28.32
C GLU A 27 10.37 15.06 -28.12
N LEU A 28 10.03 13.93 -28.74
CA LEU A 28 8.66 13.41 -28.73
C LEU A 28 8.35 12.60 -27.48
N THR A 29 9.35 11.98 -26.85
CA THR A 29 9.13 11.12 -25.69
C THR A 29 8.41 11.84 -24.53
N PRO A 30 8.76 13.08 -24.12
CA PRO A 30 8.01 13.78 -23.07
C PRO A 30 6.52 13.98 -23.40
N LEU A 31 6.19 14.24 -24.66
CA LEU A 31 4.81 14.36 -25.13
C LEU A 31 4.08 13.02 -25.11
N VAL A 32 4.77 11.95 -25.51
CA VAL A 32 4.27 10.58 -25.45
C VAL A 32 4.02 10.17 -24.00
N LEU A 33 4.92 10.48 -23.08
CA LEU A 33 4.77 10.16 -21.66
C LEU A 33 3.70 11.01 -20.94
N ALA A 34 3.32 12.16 -21.47
CA ALA A 34 2.27 13.02 -20.92
C ALA A 34 0.84 12.52 -21.23
N ASP A 35 0.69 11.57 -22.16
CA ASP A 35 -0.59 10.96 -22.51
C ASP A 35 -1.04 9.97 -21.43
N SER A 36 -2.10 10.34 -20.70
CA SER A 36 -2.59 9.67 -19.49
C SER A 36 -3.34 8.35 -19.71
N ALA A 37 -3.50 7.92 -20.97
CA ALA A 37 -4.17 6.67 -21.32
C ALA A 37 -3.26 5.41 -21.32
N ARG A 38 -1.94 5.53 -21.05
CA ARG A 38 -0.99 4.41 -21.12
C ARG A 38 -0.89 3.57 -19.84
N SER A 39 -0.67 2.27 -20.05
CA SER A 39 -0.32 1.31 -18.99
C SER A 39 1.11 1.56 -18.47
N ALA A 40 1.36 1.23 -17.19
CA ALA A 40 2.68 1.33 -16.57
C ALA A 40 3.76 0.52 -17.31
N ALA A 41 3.40 -0.60 -17.92
CA ALA A 41 4.33 -1.41 -18.73
C ALA A 41 4.76 -0.70 -20.02
N ASP A 42 3.84 0.06 -20.65
CA ASP A 42 4.14 0.82 -21.88
C ASP A 42 5.06 2.01 -21.58
N SER A 43 4.89 2.64 -20.41
CA SER A 43 5.75 3.75 -19.96
C SER A 43 7.19 3.31 -19.70
N SER A 44 7.42 2.08 -19.21
CA SER A 44 8.76 1.55 -18.96
C SER A 44 9.54 1.32 -20.27
N ALA A 45 8.89 0.75 -21.29
CA ALA A 45 9.50 0.55 -22.61
C ALA A 45 9.84 1.89 -23.29
N VAL A 46 8.92 2.86 -23.25
CA VAL A 46 9.15 4.21 -23.80
C VAL A 46 10.32 4.92 -23.10
N ASN A 47 10.41 4.82 -21.78
CA ASN A 47 11.53 5.38 -21.02
C ASN A 47 12.87 4.70 -21.34
N GLN A 48 12.88 3.40 -21.65
CA GLN A 48 14.10 2.71 -22.11
C GLN A 48 14.55 3.22 -23.47
N THR A 49 13.65 3.29 -24.47
CA THR A 49 13.97 3.85 -25.79
C THR A 49 14.46 5.29 -25.69
N TYR A 50 13.87 6.10 -24.80
CA TYR A 50 14.32 7.47 -24.53
C TYR A 50 15.74 7.53 -23.93
N ALA A 51 16.01 6.72 -22.91
CA ALA A 51 17.34 6.66 -22.30
C ALA A 51 18.41 6.23 -23.31
N PHE A 52 18.08 5.30 -24.22
CA PHE A 52 18.98 4.85 -25.28
C PHE A 52 19.29 5.97 -26.27
N ALA A 53 18.25 6.70 -26.72
CA ALA A 53 18.41 7.84 -27.60
C ALA A 53 19.29 8.94 -26.97
N LEU A 54 19.08 9.25 -25.69
CA LEU A 54 19.91 10.22 -24.95
C LEU A 54 21.39 9.81 -24.91
N VAL A 55 21.70 8.52 -24.71
CA VAL A 55 23.10 8.06 -24.77
C VAL A 55 23.68 8.15 -26.18
N ALA A 56 22.89 7.86 -27.21
CA ALA A 56 23.30 7.99 -28.61
C ALA A 56 23.66 9.45 -28.93
N LEU A 57 22.87 10.40 -28.44
CA LEU A 57 23.11 11.85 -28.53
C LEU A 57 24.27 12.37 -27.68
N GLY A 58 24.89 11.52 -26.84
CA GLY A 58 25.95 11.93 -25.92
C GLY A 58 25.46 12.63 -24.65
N ARG A 59 24.13 12.68 -24.43
CA ARG A 59 23.48 13.27 -23.24
C ARG A 59 23.44 12.26 -22.09
N ALA A 60 24.62 11.80 -21.68
CA ALA A 60 24.76 10.70 -20.72
C ALA A 60 24.17 11.02 -19.33
N ASP A 61 24.28 12.27 -18.87
CA ASP A 61 23.74 12.69 -17.57
C ASP A 61 22.20 12.63 -17.53
N GLU A 62 21.57 13.01 -18.63
CA GLU A 62 20.10 12.95 -18.77
C GLU A 62 19.63 11.49 -18.89
N ALA A 63 20.35 10.67 -19.67
CA ALA A 63 20.09 9.24 -19.73
C ALA A 63 20.22 8.59 -18.35
N ALA A 64 21.21 9.00 -17.56
CA ALA A 64 21.42 8.49 -16.22
C ALA A 64 20.24 8.80 -15.28
N ALA A 65 19.63 9.98 -15.41
CA ALA A 65 18.43 10.34 -14.64
C ALA A 65 17.23 9.45 -15.01
N VAL A 66 17.05 9.15 -16.30
CA VAL A 66 15.98 8.26 -16.77
C VAL A 66 16.21 6.81 -16.30
N PHE A 67 17.44 6.30 -16.43
CA PHE A 67 17.79 4.96 -15.93
C PHE A 67 17.62 4.83 -14.43
N ARG A 68 17.93 5.86 -13.66
CA ARG A 68 17.72 5.88 -12.21
C ARG A 68 16.24 5.71 -11.86
N ARG A 69 15.35 6.42 -12.56
CA ARG A 69 13.91 6.28 -12.38
C ARG A 69 13.44 4.86 -12.73
N LEU A 70 13.90 4.32 -13.87
CA LEU A 70 13.60 2.95 -14.28
C LEU A 70 14.05 1.91 -13.26
N LEU A 71 15.22 2.08 -12.64
CA LEU A 71 15.74 1.17 -11.61
C LEU A 71 15.02 1.31 -10.26
N LEU A 72 14.46 2.48 -9.95
CA LEU A 72 13.60 2.65 -8.76
C LEU A 72 12.26 1.93 -8.93
N GLU A 73 11.67 1.98 -10.13
CA GLU A 73 10.40 1.31 -10.45
C GLU A 73 10.57 -0.19 -10.69
N HIS A 74 11.71 -0.59 -11.29
CA HIS A 74 12.05 -1.97 -11.62
C HIS A 74 13.49 -2.32 -11.17
N PRO A 75 13.69 -2.64 -9.88
CA PRO A 75 15.03 -2.89 -9.32
C PRO A 75 15.80 -4.05 -9.96
N ASN A 76 15.08 -5.02 -10.53
CA ASN A 76 15.65 -6.19 -11.18
C ASN A 76 15.86 -6.00 -12.70
N LEU A 77 15.73 -4.78 -13.21
CA LEU A 77 15.95 -4.49 -14.63
C LEU A 77 17.39 -4.85 -15.04
N THR A 78 17.50 -5.55 -16.16
CA THR A 78 18.76 -5.90 -16.81
C THR A 78 18.64 -5.63 -18.30
N LEU A 79 19.69 -5.07 -18.89
CA LEU A 79 19.77 -4.87 -20.33
C LEU A 79 20.40 -6.10 -20.99
N ASP A 80 19.87 -6.48 -22.15
CA ASP A 80 20.43 -7.58 -22.94
C ASP A 80 21.81 -7.17 -23.52
N PRO A 81 22.90 -7.87 -23.14
CA PRO A 81 24.25 -7.59 -23.62
C PRO A 81 24.43 -7.69 -25.13
N GLU A 82 23.62 -8.49 -25.82
CA GLU A 82 23.72 -8.73 -27.27
C GLU A 82 22.88 -7.73 -28.07
N ALA A 83 21.77 -7.25 -27.50
CA ALA A 83 20.87 -6.32 -28.17
C ALA A 83 21.22 -4.83 -27.93
N VAL A 84 21.98 -4.52 -26.88
CA VAL A 84 22.24 -3.13 -26.46
C VAL A 84 23.71 -2.75 -26.58
N SER A 85 23.98 -1.55 -27.13
CA SER A 85 25.34 -1.08 -27.36
C SER A 85 26.17 -1.00 -26.06
N PRO A 86 27.49 -1.27 -26.11
CA PRO A 86 28.36 -1.17 -24.93
C PRO A 86 28.32 0.19 -24.24
N LYS A 87 28.11 1.27 -25.00
CA LYS A 87 28.02 2.64 -24.47
C LYS A 87 26.78 2.83 -23.58
N ILE A 88 25.62 2.36 -24.05
CA ILE A 88 24.36 2.40 -23.27
C ILE A 88 24.51 1.56 -22.00
N ARG A 89 25.07 0.36 -22.13
CA ARG A 89 25.31 -0.54 -21.00
C ARG A 89 26.23 0.08 -19.96
N ALA A 90 27.29 0.75 -20.37
CA ALA A 90 28.20 1.43 -19.45
C ALA A 90 27.47 2.50 -18.61
N VAL A 91 26.61 3.31 -19.22
CA VAL A 91 25.81 4.31 -18.50
C VAL A 91 24.82 3.63 -17.55
N PHE A 92 24.10 2.61 -18.03
CA PHE A 92 23.13 1.88 -17.21
C PHE A 92 23.79 1.20 -15.99
N GLU A 93 24.88 0.47 -16.18
CA GLU A 93 25.60 -0.21 -15.10
C GLU A 93 26.25 0.78 -14.13
N ALA A 94 26.75 1.93 -14.62
CA ALA A 94 27.24 2.99 -13.74
C ALA A 94 26.14 3.55 -12.84
N VAL A 95 24.92 3.73 -13.36
CA VAL A 95 23.76 4.14 -12.56
C VAL A 95 23.33 3.03 -11.62
N LYS A 96 23.31 1.78 -12.08
CA LYS A 96 22.97 0.60 -11.26
C LYS A 96 23.95 0.41 -10.11
N ALA A 97 25.24 0.61 -10.32
CA ALA A 97 26.26 0.58 -9.26
C ALA A 97 26.12 1.73 -8.26
N GLN A 98 25.58 2.88 -8.67
CA GLN A 98 25.28 4.00 -7.78
C GLN A 98 23.95 3.82 -7.02
N THR A 99 23.02 3.03 -7.56
CA THR A 99 21.72 2.72 -6.93
C THR A 99 21.74 1.43 -6.12
N ALA A 100 22.63 0.50 -6.44
CA ALA A 100 22.99 -0.63 -5.61
C ALA A 100 23.87 -0.08 -4.47
N LEU A 101 23.33 -0.10 -3.24
CA LEU A 101 24.13 0.20 -2.06
C LEU A 101 25.41 -0.68 -2.06
N PRO A 102 26.59 -0.14 -1.74
CA PRO A 102 27.80 -0.94 -1.63
C PRO A 102 27.61 -2.00 -0.55
N THR A 103 27.86 -3.27 -0.87
CA THR A 103 27.87 -4.36 0.11
C THR A 103 28.99 -4.09 1.13
N PRO A 104 28.69 -3.80 2.40
CA PRO A 104 29.75 -3.45 3.35
C PRO A 104 30.52 -4.71 3.81
N PRO A 105 31.83 -4.62 4.09
CA PRO A 105 32.57 -5.66 4.82
C PRO A 105 31.95 -5.87 6.21
N PRO A 106 32.11 -7.05 6.85
CA PRO A 106 31.42 -7.40 8.09
C PRO A 106 31.91 -6.51 9.24
N THR A 107 31.20 -5.40 9.43
CA THR A 107 31.35 -4.44 10.50
C THR A 107 30.13 -4.64 11.40
N PRO A 108 30.25 -4.64 12.74
CA PRO A 108 29.13 -4.91 13.62
C PRO A 108 27.98 -3.94 13.29
N VAL A 109 26.86 -4.55 12.92
CA VAL A 109 25.70 -3.90 12.31
C VAL A 109 25.12 -2.87 13.29
N LEU A 110 25.37 -1.58 13.06
CA LEU A 110 24.42 -0.56 13.49
C LEU A 110 23.32 -0.55 12.43
N ALA A 111 22.22 -1.23 12.77
CA ALA A 111 21.09 -1.52 11.90
C ALA A 111 20.71 -0.33 11.03
N GLU A 112 20.97 -0.47 9.74
CA GLU A 112 20.26 0.27 8.71
C GLU A 112 18.77 0.04 8.99
N THR A 113 18.06 1.12 9.33
CA THR A 113 16.62 1.09 9.58
C THR A 113 15.92 0.82 8.26
N VAL A 114 15.90 -0.45 7.88
CA VAL A 114 14.93 -0.99 6.95
C VAL A 114 13.58 -0.56 7.50
N TYR A 115 12.93 0.42 6.87
CA TYR A 115 11.50 0.63 7.03
C TYR A 115 10.83 -0.61 6.42
N LEU A 116 10.86 -1.71 7.17
CA LEU A 116 9.95 -2.81 6.96
C LEU A 116 8.58 -2.15 6.97
N ARG A 117 7.88 -2.20 5.84
CA ARG A 117 6.45 -1.90 5.80
C ARG A 117 5.83 -2.87 6.78
N GLN A 118 5.69 -2.43 8.03
CA GLN A 118 5.25 -3.25 9.14
C GLN A 118 3.77 -3.50 8.87
N SER A 119 3.47 -4.60 8.20
CA SER A 119 2.10 -5.01 7.99
C SER A 119 1.54 -5.34 9.37
N VAL A 120 0.61 -4.54 9.85
CA VAL A 120 -0.15 -4.85 11.05
C VAL A 120 -0.83 -6.19 10.77
N PRO A 121 -0.45 -7.28 11.47
CA PRO A 121 -1.02 -8.58 11.16
C PRO A 121 -2.51 -8.53 11.45
N LEU A 122 -3.33 -9.22 10.64
CA LEU A 122 -4.80 -9.22 10.80
C LEU A 122 -5.24 -9.58 12.23
N SER A 123 -4.41 -10.34 12.94
CA SER A 123 -4.61 -10.72 14.33
C SER A 123 -4.52 -9.57 15.35
N VAL A 124 -4.00 -8.40 14.97
CA VAL A 124 -4.10 -7.15 15.75
C VAL A 124 -5.48 -6.51 15.57
N ILE A 125 -6.08 -6.68 14.39
CA ILE A 125 -7.38 -6.08 14.05
C ILE A 125 -8.53 -6.95 14.56
N VAL A 126 -8.39 -8.28 14.48
CA VAL A 126 -9.43 -9.24 14.84
C VAL A 126 -9.07 -9.94 16.16
N PRO A 127 -9.72 -9.57 17.29
CA PRO A 127 -9.51 -10.24 18.57
C PRO A 127 -9.77 -11.74 18.48
N GLY A 128 -8.91 -12.54 19.12
CA GLY A 128 -9.03 -14.00 19.13
C GLY A 128 -8.35 -14.71 17.96
N LEU A 129 -8.04 -14.02 16.86
CA LEU A 129 -7.50 -14.66 15.66
C LEU A 129 -6.10 -15.26 15.89
N ARG A 130 -5.23 -14.59 16.66
CA ARG A 130 -3.91 -15.14 16.98
C ARG A 130 -4.01 -16.42 17.80
N GLN A 131 -4.91 -16.46 18.78
CA GLN A 131 -5.12 -17.63 19.63
C GLN A 131 -5.62 -18.83 18.82
N MET A 132 -6.43 -18.60 17.77
CA MET A 132 -6.82 -19.66 16.83
C MET A 132 -5.62 -20.18 16.02
N GLN A 133 -4.71 -19.29 15.60
CA GLN A 133 -3.51 -19.65 14.83
C GLN A 133 -2.42 -20.34 15.67
N THR A 134 -2.31 -20.02 16.97
CA THR A 134 -1.27 -20.54 17.88
C THR A 134 -1.73 -21.74 18.71
N GLY A 135 -2.75 -22.48 18.26
CA GLY A 135 -3.19 -23.72 18.92
C GLY A 135 -4.01 -23.54 20.20
N ARG A 136 -4.59 -22.36 20.43
CA ARG A 136 -5.52 -22.07 21.55
C ARG A 136 -6.92 -21.68 21.05
N PRO A 137 -7.59 -22.53 20.25
CA PRO A 137 -8.82 -22.15 19.55
C PRO A 137 -9.97 -21.80 20.49
N ALA A 138 -10.12 -22.48 21.63
CA ALA A 138 -11.19 -22.19 22.58
C ALA A 138 -11.11 -20.74 23.12
N ALA A 139 -9.92 -20.28 23.49
CA ALA A 139 -9.70 -18.90 23.93
C ALA A 139 -9.91 -17.91 22.78
N GLY A 140 -9.49 -18.28 21.56
CA GLY A 140 -9.74 -17.49 20.36
C GLY A 140 -11.21 -17.29 20.07
N TYR A 141 -12.01 -18.36 20.08
CA TYR A 141 -13.45 -18.28 19.85
C TYR A 141 -14.17 -17.53 20.98
N ALA A 142 -13.77 -17.70 22.23
CA ALA A 142 -14.34 -16.95 23.34
C ALA A 142 -14.14 -15.44 23.16
N LEU A 143 -12.93 -15.00 22.81
CA LEU A 143 -12.62 -13.60 22.55
C LEU A 143 -13.37 -13.06 21.32
N ALA A 144 -13.31 -13.77 20.19
CA ALA A 144 -13.98 -13.37 18.97
C ALA A 144 -15.50 -13.26 19.16
N GLY A 145 -16.10 -14.24 19.86
CA GLY A 145 -17.52 -14.26 20.19
C GLY A 145 -17.91 -13.11 21.12
N ALA A 146 -17.14 -12.85 22.18
CA ALA A 146 -17.39 -11.74 23.10
C ALA A 146 -17.32 -10.37 22.38
N THR A 147 -16.33 -10.18 21.51
CA THR A 147 -16.22 -8.97 20.68
C THR A 147 -17.40 -8.84 19.72
N ALA A 148 -17.76 -9.90 19.00
CA ALA A 148 -18.87 -9.89 18.05
C ALA A 148 -20.21 -9.57 18.75
N LEU A 149 -20.47 -10.18 19.90
CA LEU A 149 -21.67 -9.91 20.70
C LEU A 149 -21.70 -8.46 21.20
N SER A 150 -20.58 -7.93 21.69
CA SER A 150 -20.50 -6.55 22.16
C SER A 150 -20.72 -5.54 21.03
N LEU A 151 -20.12 -5.76 19.86
CA LEU A 151 -20.32 -4.91 18.68
C LEU A 151 -21.76 -4.98 18.16
N ALA A 152 -22.37 -6.17 18.10
CA ALA A 152 -23.76 -6.33 17.72
C ALA A 152 -24.68 -5.57 18.69
N GLY A 153 -24.44 -5.69 20.01
CA GLY A 153 -25.15 -4.92 21.02
C GLY A 153 -24.97 -3.41 20.85
N LEU A 154 -23.76 -2.94 20.52
CA LEU A 154 -23.49 -1.53 20.30
C LEU A 154 -24.28 -0.98 19.09
N VAL A 155 -24.35 -1.74 18.00
CA VAL A 155 -25.16 -1.37 16.83
C VAL A 155 -26.64 -1.32 17.18
N LEU A 156 -27.17 -2.34 17.85
CA LEU A 156 -28.58 -2.38 18.26
C LEU A 156 -28.93 -1.24 19.22
N SER A 157 -28.09 -0.98 20.21
CA SER A 157 -28.28 0.13 21.16
C SER A 157 -28.15 1.50 20.49
N HIS A 158 -27.36 1.63 19.42
CA HIS A 158 -27.31 2.86 18.62
C HIS A 158 -28.65 3.14 17.93
N PHE A 159 -29.25 2.14 17.29
CA PHE A 159 -30.57 2.29 16.67
C PHE A 159 -31.65 2.57 17.71
N ALA A 160 -31.69 1.81 18.80
CA ALA A 160 -32.67 2.01 19.87
C ALA A 160 -32.57 3.39 20.53
N TYR A 161 -31.35 3.92 20.72
CA TYR A 161 -31.16 5.29 21.19
C TYR A 161 -31.71 6.33 20.22
N ASN A 162 -31.44 6.17 18.92
CA ASN A 162 -31.91 7.14 17.92
C ASN A 162 -33.44 7.17 17.84
N ASP A 163 -34.07 6.00 17.93
CA ASP A 163 -35.52 5.84 17.99
C ASP A 163 -36.12 6.48 19.25
N ALA A 164 -35.62 6.10 20.44
CA ALA A 164 -36.06 6.66 21.72
C ALA A 164 -35.85 8.19 21.81
N ARG A 165 -34.77 8.70 21.20
CA ARG A 165 -34.50 10.13 21.12
C ARG A 165 -35.50 10.85 20.20
N ALA A 166 -35.86 10.24 19.07
CA ALA A 166 -36.86 10.80 18.18
C ALA A 166 -38.23 10.91 18.88
N ASP A 167 -38.62 9.88 19.62
CA ASP A 167 -39.83 9.88 20.44
C ASP A 167 -39.80 10.95 21.52
N TYR A 168 -38.69 11.07 22.25
CA TYR A 168 -38.49 12.11 23.25
C TYR A 168 -38.66 13.53 22.68
N LEU A 169 -38.11 13.78 21.49
CA LEU A 169 -38.21 15.09 20.83
C LEU A 169 -39.63 15.44 20.35
N GLN A 170 -40.51 14.44 20.22
CA GLN A 170 -41.91 14.63 19.83
C GLN A 170 -42.87 14.71 21.03
N ALA A 171 -42.40 14.33 22.23
CA ALA A 171 -43.23 14.32 23.42
C ALA A 171 -43.61 15.76 23.84
N SER A 172 -44.89 15.97 24.13
CA SER A 172 -45.45 17.31 24.41
C SER A 172 -45.98 17.47 25.84
N SER A 173 -46.30 16.37 26.53
CA SER A 173 -46.78 16.42 27.91
C SER A 173 -45.60 16.31 28.89
N PRO A 174 -45.62 17.01 30.05
CA PRO A 174 -44.52 16.93 31.02
C PRO A 174 -44.20 15.51 31.51
N GLN A 175 -45.23 14.66 31.63
CA GLN A 175 -45.06 13.28 32.06
C GLN A 175 -44.44 12.43 30.94
N ASP A 176 -44.93 12.56 29.70
CA ASP A 176 -44.36 11.83 28.55
C ASP A 176 -42.91 12.25 28.29
N ILE A 177 -42.58 13.53 28.46
CA ILE A 177 -41.21 14.04 28.31
C ILE A 177 -40.27 13.36 29.31
N ALA A 178 -40.69 13.20 30.57
CA ALA A 178 -39.88 12.57 31.61
C ALA A 178 -39.63 11.08 31.31
N ASP A 179 -40.69 10.35 30.96
CA ASP A 179 -40.61 8.91 30.67
C ASP A 179 -39.75 8.66 29.42
N ARG A 180 -39.98 9.38 28.32
CA ARG A 180 -39.22 9.22 27.07
C ARG A 180 -37.77 9.68 27.20
N HIS A 181 -37.51 10.70 28.02
CA HIS A 181 -36.14 11.09 28.36
C HIS A 181 -35.41 9.94 29.08
N GLN A 182 -36.07 9.27 30.01
CA GLN A 182 -35.46 8.16 30.75
C GLN A 182 -35.12 6.99 29.83
N ASP A 183 -36.00 6.65 28.89
CA ASP A 183 -35.72 5.62 27.87
C ASP A 183 -34.52 5.98 27.00
N ALA A 184 -34.49 7.21 26.46
CA ALA A 184 -33.37 7.70 25.68
C ALA A 184 -32.06 7.69 26.49
N ASN A 185 -32.13 8.06 27.78
CA ASN A 185 -30.98 8.05 28.67
C ASN A 185 -30.47 6.62 28.96
N ASN A 186 -31.37 5.66 29.17
CA ASN A 186 -31.03 4.25 29.38
C ASN A 186 -30.28 3.68 28.16
N TRP A 187 -30.78 3.93 26.94
CA TRP A 187 -30.11 3.50 25.72
C TRP A 187 -28.78 4.23 25.48
N SER A 188 -28.68 5.50 25.87
CA SER A 188 -27.41 6.24 25.87
C SER A 188 -26.37 5.57 26.78
N HIS A 189 -26.76 5.23 28.01
CA HIS A 189 -25.89 4.51 28.95
C HIS A 189 -25.48 3.14 28.41
N ALA A 190 -26.42 2.37 27.85
CA ALA A 190 -26.13 1.08 27.25
C ALA A 190 -25.05 1.18 26.15
N ARG A 191 -25.15 2.18 25.27
CA ARG A 191 -24.15 2.43 24.22
C ARG A 191 -22.77 2.75 24.80
N ILE A 192 -22.70 3.60 25.82
CA ILE A 192 -21.43 3.96 26.47
C ILE A 192 -20.78 2.71 27.08
N VAL A 193 -21.56 1.91 27.81
CA VAL A 193 -21.08 0.66 28.43
C VAL A 193 -20.58 -0.32 27.36
N LEU A 194 -21.38 -0.57 26.32
CA LEU A 194 -21.03 -1.52 25.25
C LEU A 194 -19.81 -1.07 24.44
N SER A 195 -19.69 0.24 24.17
CA SER A 195 -18.49 0.81 23.55
C SER A 195 -17.26 0.57 24.42
N GLY A 196 -17.35 0.85 25.72
CA GLY A 196 -16.26 0.61 26.67
C GLY A 196 -15.87 -0.88 26.75
N THR A 197 -16.86 -1.77 26.82
CA THR A 197 -16.66 -3.23 26.82
C THR A 197 -16.02 -3.74 25.53
N SER A 198 -16.47 -3.24 24.37
CA SER A 198 -15.87 -3.60 23.07
C SER A 198 -14.38 -3.25 23.01
N VAL A 199 -14.02 -2.03 23.44
CA VAL A 199 -12.63 -1.58 23.51
C VAL A 199 -11.84 -2.43 24.51
N ALA A 200 -12.40 -2.73 25.68
CA ALA A 200 -11.75 -3.57 26.67
C ALA A 200 -11.44 -4.98 26.14
N PHE A 201 -12.39 -5.63 25.46
CA PHE A 201 -12.15 -6.93 24.84
C PHE A 201 -11.11 -6.87 23.73
N TRP A 202 -11.12 -5.82 22.91
CA TRP A 202 -10.10 -5.62 21.89
C TRP A 202 -8.70 -5.50 22.51
N LEU A 203 -8.54 -4.70 23.57
CA LEU A 203 -7.28 -4.54 24.29
C LEU A 203 -6.81 -5.84 24.96
N VAL A 204 -7.72 -6.60 25.59
CA VAL A 204 -7.40 -7.92 26.16
C VAL A 204 -6.94 -8.89 25.07
N GLY A 205 -7.62 -8.89 23.92
CA GLY A 205 -7.24 -9.68 22.75
C GLY A 205 -5.84 -9.32 22.25
N LEU A 206 -5.53 -8.02 22.17
CA LEU A 206 -4.22 -7.50 21.76
C LEU A 206 -3.12 -7.89 22.75
N ILE A 207 -3.31 -7.69 24.04
CA ILE A 207 -2.34 -8.06 25.09
C ILE A 207 -2.10 -9.57 25.07
N SER A 208 -3.16 -10.37 24.95
CA SER A 208 -3.04 -11.83 24.88
C SER A 208 -2.29 -12.28 23.62
N ALA A 209 -2.53 -11.61 22.49
CA ALA A 209 -1.82 -11.86 21.24
C ALA A 209 -0.31 -11.55 21.38
N LEU A 210 0.05 -10.45 22.03
CA LEU A 210 1.46 -10.07 22.25
C LEU A 210 2.20 -11.02 23.21
N ARG A 211 1.49 -11.68 24.13
CA ARG A 211 2.06 -12.65 25.09
C ARG A 211 2.15 -14.08 24.56
N SER A 212 1.51 -14.38 23.44
CA SER A 212 1.49 -15.73 22.87
C SER A 212 2.73 -15.91 21.98
N PRO A 213 3.63 -16.88 22.29
CA PRO A 213 4.85 -17.13 21.53
C PRO A 213 4.55 -17.48 20.07
#